data_AF-A0A936EG91-F1
#
_entry.id   AF-A0A936EG91-F1
#
_cell.length_a   1.000
_cell.length_b   1.000
_cell.length_c   1.000
_cell.angle_alpha   90.00
_cell.angle_beta   90.00
_cell.angle_gamma   90.00
#
_symmetry.space_group_name_H-M   'P 1'
#
loop_
_entity.id
_entity.type
_entity.pdbx_description
1 polymer ?
#
loop_
_entity_poly.entity_id
_entity_poly.type
_entity_poly.pdbx_seq_one_letter_code
_entity_poly.pdbx_strand_id
1 'polypeptide(L)'
;MKTLLRASPFVALLGCGFLLPAGHAADPANSPKSKLVFDNWEKFADVAVGGTSAKISSDLVFRELDRHLASLARRYLGPGETLVVTMLDIDLAGAIEPWRGPDFGKIRYLRDTHPPRLAFDYQVLDASGAVLRQGAEKLTSPGSM
;
A
#
# COMPACT_ATOMS: atom_id res chain seq x y z
N MET A 1 60.33 16.06 -43.08
CA MET A 1 59.22 16.86 -43.62
C MET A 1 58.74 16.24 -44.93
N LYS A 2 57.57 15.60 -44.93
CA LYS A 2 56.57 15.46 -46.02
C LYS A 2 55.59 14.34 -45.67
N THR A 3 54.32 14.69 -45.67
CA THR A 3 53.12 13.94 -45.26
C THR A 3 52.41 13.28 -46.46
N LEU A 4 51.38 12.48 -46.13
CA LEU A 4 50.23 11.99 -46.95
C LEU A 4 50.46 10.58 -47.60
N LEU A 5 49.52 9.63 -47.69
CA LEU A 5 48.05 9.60 -47.57
C LEU A 5 47.52 8.13 -47.51
N ARG A 6 46.42 7.89 -46.75
CA ARG A 6 45.26 6.94 -46.89
C ARG A 6 45.38 5.57 -47.60
N ALA A 7 44.82 4.50 -46.97
CA ALA A 7 43.51 3.87 -47.28
C ALA A 7 43.26 2.54 -46.49
N SER A 8 42.00 2.32 -46.08
CA SER A 8 41.40 1.20 -45.29
C SER A 8 41.02 -0.03 -46.18
N PRO A 9 40.38 -1.16 -45.75
CA PRO A 9 39.41 -1.36 -44.63
C PRO A 9 39.66 -2.60 -43.71
N PHE A 10 39.36 -2.55 -42.41
CA PHE A 10 38.04 -2.74 -41.77
C PHE A 10 37.44 -4.15 -41.96
N VAL A 11 37.86 -5.08 -41.10
CA VAL A 11 37.17 -6.34 -40.80
C VAL A 11 36.25 -6.08 -39.61
N ALA A 12 34.95 -6.26 -39.79
CA ALA A 12 33.99 -6.31 -38.70
C ALA A 12 32.90 -7.34 -39.02
N LEU A 13 33.16 -8.58 -38.62
CA LEU A 13 32.15 -9.62 -38.44
C LEU A 13 31.90 -9.70 -36.93
N LEU A 14 30.79 -9.14 -36.47
CA LEU A 14 30.29 -9.43 -35.13
C LEU A 14 28.77 -9.53 -35.19
N GLY A 15 28.31 -10.78 -35.16
CA GLY A 15 26.90 -11.10 -35.07
C GLY A 15 26.31 -10.48 -33.80
N CYS A 16 25.16 -9.83 -33.98
CA CYS A 16 24.25 -9.50 -32.90
C CYS A 16 23.76 -10.80 -32.25
N GLY A 17 24.46 -11.24 -31.21
CA GLY A 17 23.90 -12.17 -30.23
C GLY A 17 22.72 -11.47 -29.55
N PHE A 18 21.54 -12.00 -29.78
CA PHE A 18 20.30 -11.59 -29.11
C PHE A 18 20.48 -11.83 -27.60
N LEU A 19 20.82 -10.78 -26.85
CA LEU A 19 20.84 -10.84 -25.39
C LEU A 19 19.38 -10.92 -24.91
N LEU A 20 18.95 -12.12 -24.52
CA LEU A 20 17.78 -12.27 -23.66
C LEU A 20 18.09 -11.54 -22.35
N PRO A 21 17.28 -10.54 -21.91
CA PRO A 21 17.43 -10.02 -20.57
C PRO A 21 17.09 -11.17 -19.62
N ALA A 22 18.11 -11.65 -18.89
CA ALA A 22 17.91 -12.50 -17.74
C ALA A 22 16.92 -11.78 -16.82
N GLY A 23 15.74 -12.36 -16.63
CA GLY A 23 14.82 -11.93 -15.60
C GLY A 23 15.60 -11.89 -14.29
N HIS A 24 15.73 -10.71 -13.69
CA HIS A 24 16.27 -10.60 -12.35
C HIS A 24 15.39 -11.45 -11.45
N ALA A 25 15.90 -12.60 -11.01
CA ALA A 25 15.29 -13.34 -9.93
C ALA A 25 15.30 -12.40 -8.73
N ALA A 26 14.11 -12.00 -8.29
CA ALA A 26 13.96 -11.19 -7.09
C ALA A 26 14.57 -11.99 -5.94
N ASP A 27 15.66 -11.49 -5.36
CA ASP A 27 16.24 -12.06 -4.17
C ASP A 27 15.18 -11.96 -3.05
N PRO A 28 14.71 -13.08 -2.45
CA PRO A 28 13.67 -13.03 -1.42
C PRO A 28 14.10 -12.16 -0.23
N ALA A 29 15.41 -11.98 0.00
CA ALA A 29 15.94 -11.08 1.02
C ALA A 29 15.65 -9.59 0.71
N ASN A 30 15.60 -9.24 -0.58
CA ASN A 30 15.47 -7.87 -1.08
C ASN A 30 14.09 -7.59 -1.73
N SER A 31 13.10 -8.41 -1.41
CA SER A 31 11.72 -8.18 -1.87
C SER A 31 11.10 -6.98 -1.14
N PRO A 32 10.26 -6.17 -1.81
CA PRO A 32 9.63 -5.03 -1.17
C PRO A 32 8.71 -5.47 -0.02
N LYS A 33 8.74 -4.71 1.09
CA LYS A 33 8.03 -5.05 2.33
C LYS A 33 7.01 -3.97 2.68
N SER A 34 5.99 -4.37 3.44
CA SER A 34 5.11 -3.43 4.13
C SER A 34 5.09 -3.75 5.63
N LYS A 35 4.95 -2.71 6.44
CA LYS A 35 4.71 -2.80 7.87
C LYS A 35 3.53 -1.93 8.21
N LEU A 36 2.45 -2.56 8.67
CA LEU A 36 1.29 -1.89 9.20
C LEU A 36 1.40 -1.76 10.72
N VAL A 37 1.22 -0.54 11.21
CA VAL A 37 1.19 -0.23 12.64
C VAL A 37 -0.18 0.35 12.96
N PHE A 38 -0.88 -0.27 13.89
CA PHE A 38 -2.09 0.29 14.48
C PHE A 38 -1.70 0.90 15.81
N ASP A 39 -1.70 2.23 15.88
CA ASP A 39 -1.57 2.93 17.15
C ASP A 39 -2.98 3.19 17.70
N ASN A 40 -3.16 3.02 19.02
CA ASN A 40 -4.42 3.33 19.71
C ASN A 40 -5.71 2.77 19.06
N TRP A 41 -5.71 1.50 18.65
CA TRP A 41 -6.87 0.82 18.02
C TRP A 41 -8.19 0.96 18.81
N GLU A 42 -8.11 1.15 20.13
CA GLU A 42 -9.25 1.35 21.03
C GLU A 42 -10.03 2.66 20.75
N LYS A 43 -9.43 3.61 20.03
CA LYS A 43 -10.05 4.90 19.67
C LYS A 43 -10.71 4.90 18.30
N PHE A 44 -10.58 3.82 17.53
CA PHE A 44 -11.15 3.78 16.19
C PHE A 44 -12.66 3.85 16.27
N ALA A 45 -13.21 4.85 15.58
CA ALA A 45 -14.54 5.37 15.81
C ALA A 45 -15.66 4.34 15.64
N ASP A 46 -15.44 3.26 14.88
CA ASP A 46 -16.52 2.36 14.51
C ASP A 46 -16.13 0.90 14.26
N VAL A 47 -15.36 0.31 15.18
CA VAL A 47 -14.93 -1.08 15.01
C VAL A 47 -15.90 -2.12 15.57
N ALA A 48 -17.05 -1.72 16.11
CA ALA A 48 -18.07 -2.65 16.57
C ALA A 48 -19.10 -2.93 15.45
N VAL A 49 -18.90 -4.00 14.67
CA VAL A 49 -19.84 -4.40 13.61
C VAL A 49 -20.89 -5.36 14.19
N GLY A 50 -22.17 -5.02 14.08
CA GLY A 50 -23.28 -5.98 14.12
C GLY A 50 -23.40 -6.84 15.38
N GLY A 51 -23.12 -6.29 16.56
CA GLY A 51 -23.15 -7.04 17.83
C GLY A 51 -21.90 -7.89 18.10
N THR A 52 -20.85 -7.73 17.30
CA THR A 52 -19.51 -8.28 17.54
C THR A 52 -18.66 -7.26 18.31
N SER A 53 -17.72 -7.72 19.14
CA SER A 53 -16.88 -6.79 19.91
C SER A 53 -16.00 -5.93 18.98
N ALA A 54 -15.71 -4.69 19.40
CA ALA A 54 -14.82 -3.77 18.69
C ALA A 54 -13.46 -4.40 18.32
N LYS A 55 -13.00 -5.35 19.13
CA LYS A 55 -11.77 -6.09 18.91
C LYS A 55 -11.83 -7.02 17.69
N ILE A 56 -12.90 -7.80 17.53
CA ILE A 56 -13.00 -8.79 16.44
C ILE A 56 -13.05 -8.11 15.08
N SER A 57 -13.80 -7.01 14.96
CA SER A 57 -13.81 -6.28 13.69
C SER A 57 -12.49 -5.53 13.46
N SER A 58 -11.73 -5.19 14.51
CA SER A 58 -10.40 -4.54 14.38
C SER A 58 -9.42 -5.51 13.74
N ASP A 59 -9.43 -6.76 14.20
CA ASP A 59 -8.56 -7.80 13.67
C ASP A 59 -8.89 -8.12 12.20
N LEU A 60 -10.17 -8.09 11.83
CA LEU A 60 -10.60 -8.29 10.43
C LEU A 60 -10.13 -7.15 9.53
N VAL A 61 -10.36 -5.90 9.96
CA VAL A 61 -9.92 -4.70 9.22
C VAL A 61 -8.40 -4.67 9.10
N PHE A 62 -7.68 -4.95 10.18
CA PHE A 62 -6.22 -5.03 10.18
C PHE A 62 -5.72 -6.05 9.15
N ARG A 63 -6.25 -7.29 9.18
CA ARG A 63 -5.83 -8.34 8.25
C ARG A 63 -6.09 -7.97 6.80
N GLU A 64 -7.19 -7.28 6.51
CA GLU A 64 -7.51 -6.88 5.14
C GLU A 64 -6.60 -5.75 4.66
N LEU A 65 -6.38 -4.73 5.49
CA LEU A 65 -5.49 -3.62 5.18
C LEU A 65 -4.03 -4.11 5.03
N ASP A 66 -3.55 -4.98 5.91
CA ASP A 66 -2.20 -5.52 5.84
C ASP A 66 -1.98 -6.28 4.52
N ARG A 67 -2.94 -7.15 4.15
CA ARG A 67 -2.89 -7.89 2.89
C ARG A 67 -2.89 -6.94 1.68
N HIS A 68 -3.73 -5.90 1.72
CA HIS A 68 -3.82 -4.92 0.64
C HIS A 68 -2.53 -4.09 0.52
N LEU A 69 -2.01 -3.56 1.63
CA LEU A 69 -0.76 -2.81 1.66
C LEU A 69 0.43 -3.65 1.21
N ALA A 70 0.49 -4.93 1.59
CA ALA A 70 1.52 -5.85 1.08
C ALA A 70 1.43 -6.02 -0.44
N SER A 71 0.23 -6.03 -1.01
CA SER A 71 0.02 -6.05 -2.46
C SER A 71 0.50 -4.76 -3.13
N LEU A 72 0.18 -3.60 -2.55
CA LEU A 72 0.63 -2.31 -3.05
C LEU A 72 2.16 -2.17 -2.96
N ALA A 73 2.77 -2.61 -1.86
CA ALA A 73 4.21 -2.62 -1.68
C ALA A 73 4.91 -3.43 -2.78
N ARG A 74 4.46 -4.65 -3.06
CA ARG A 74 4.99 -5.47 -4.16
C ARG A 74 4.84 -4.82 -5.54
N ARG A 75 3.81 -3.97 -5.72
CA ARG A 75 3.50 -3.35 -7.01
C ARG A 75 4.26 -2.05 -7.26
N TYR A 76 4.48 -1.26 -6.22
CA TYR A 76 4.92 0.13 -6.36
C TYR A 76 6.26 0.45 -5.71
N LEU A 77 6.77 -0.40 -4.82
CA LEU A 77 8.07 -0.17 -4.17
C LEU A 77 9.20 -0.83 -4.96
N GLY A 78 10.38 -0.21 -4.88
CA GLY A 78 11.62 -0.77 -5.40
C GLY A 78 12.16 -1.93 -4.54
N PRO A 79 13.12 -2.72 -5.07
CA PRO A 79 13.80 -3.76 -4.30
C PRO A 79 14.43 -3.20 -3.02
N GLY A 80 14.24 -3.89 -1.90
CA GLY A 80 14.76 -3.49 -0.58
C GLY A 80 14.02 -2.36 0.10
N GLU A 81 13.07 -1.70 -0.57
CA GLU A 81 12.25 -0.65 0.05
C GLU A 81 11.17 -1.24 0.97
N THR A 82 10.84 -0.48 2.01
CA THR A 82 9.78 -0.84 2.98
C THR A 82 8.79 0.30 3.15
N LEU A 83 7.50 0.02 2.96
CA LEU A 83 6.41 0.93 3.31
C LEU A 83 6.00 0.72 4.77
N VAL A 84 6.11 1.75 5.60
CA VAL A 84 5.57 1.77 6.96
C VAL A 84 4.33 2.64 6.96
N VAL A 85 3.22 2.12 7.48
CA VAL A 85 1.97 2.88 7.60
C VAL A 85 1.49 2.83 9.04
N THR A 86 1.22 4.00 9.62
CA THR A 86 0.67 4.16 10.97
C THR A 86 -0.77 4.63 10.86
N MET A 87 -1.72 3.74 11.17
CA MET A 87 -3.13 4.10 11.23
C MET A 87 -3.40 5.02 12.41
N LEU A 88 -4.03 6.16 12.13
CA LEU A 88 -4.45 7.14 13.14
C LEU A 88 -5.95 7.02 13.44
N ASP A 89 -6.77 6.80 12.41
CA ASP A 89 -8.21 6.63 12.54
C ASP A 89 -8.79 5.82 11.37
N ILE A 90 -9.80 5.01 11.66
CA ILE A 90 -10.53 4.20 10.69
C ILE A 90 -12.02 4.31 10.99
N ASP A 91 -12.78 4.84 10.03
CA ASP A 91 -14.24 4.81 10.03
C ASP A 91 -14.75 4.01 8.83
N LEU A 92 -15.53 2.97 9.10
CA LEU A 92 -16.08 2.09 8.07
C LEU A 92 -17.35 2.71 7.46
N ALA A 93 -17.66 2.39 6.20
CA ALA A 93 -18.86 2.92 5.56
C ALA A 93 -20.15 2.49 6.29
N GLY A 94 -21.07 3.43 6.48
CA GLY A 94 -22.37 3.20 7.12
C GLY A 94 -22.37 3.37 8.64
N ALA A 95 -23.54 3.19 9.27
CA ALA A 95 -23.70 3.25 10.73
C ALA A 95 -24.88 2.40 11.20
N ILE A 96 -24.91 2.03 12.48
CA ILE A 96 -26.11 1.44 13.12
C ILE A 96 -27.04 2.57 13.55
N GLU A 97 -28.35 2.42 13.36
CA GLU A 97 -29.36 3.45 13.69
C GLU A 97 -30.37 2.95 14.72
N PRO A 98 -30.06 3.05 16.04
CA PRO A 98 -30.90 2.48 17.11
C PRO A 98 -32.29 3.11 17.21
N TRP A 99 -32.45 4.36 16.77
CA TRP A 99 -33.75 5.07 16.80
C TRP A 99 -34.79 4.46 15.84
N ARG A 100 -34.42 3.50 14.99
CA ARG A 100 -35.35 2.76 14.12
C ARG A 100 -36.16 1.68 14.85
N GLY A 101 -35.78 1.34 16.09
CA GLY A 101 -36.47 0.33 16.90
C GLY A 101 -35.55 -0.80 17.36
N PRO A 102 -36.02 -1.63 18.31
CA PRO A 102 -35.19 -2.60 19.02
C PRO A 102 -34.57 -3.68 18.13
N ASP A 103 -35.22 -4.05 17.03
CA ASP A 103 -34.74 -5.11 16.12
C ASP A 103 -33.63 -4.63 15.16
N PHE A 104 -33.41 -3.31 15.06
CA PHE A 104 -32.51 -2.72 14.06
C PHE A 104 -31.10 -2.46 14.58
N GLY A 105 -30.81 -2.77 15.85
CA GLY A 105 -29.51 -2.56 16.49
C GLY A 105 -28.35 -3.42 15.94
N LYS A 106 -28.60 -4.27 14.95
CA LYS A 106 -27.60 -5.13 14.29
C LYS A 106 -27.45 -4.85 12.79
N ILE A 107 -28.24 -3.92 12.25
CA ILE A 107 -28.22 -3.58 10.82
C ILE A 107 -27.35 -2.34 10.64
N ARG A 108 -26.32 -2.46 9.79
CA ARG A 108 -25.50 -1.32 9.36
C ARG A 108 -26.10 -0.74 8.08
N TYR A 109 -26.47 0.53 8.14
CA TYR A 109 -27.05 1.27 7.02
C TYR A 109 -25.96 2.05 6.30
N LEU A 110 -25.76 1.75 5.01
CA LEU A 110 -24.88 2.51 4.15
C LEU A 110 -25.63 3.77 3.66
N ARG A 111 -25.09 4.95 3.96
CA ARG A 111 -25.62 6.25 3.52
C ARG A 111 -24.46 7.21 3.26
N ASP A 112 -24.72 8.21 2.43
CA ASP A 112 -23.76 9.28 2.13
C ASP A 112 -23.40 10.12 3.38
N THR A 113 -24.28 10.15 4.38
CA THR A 113 -24.03 10.84 5.66
C THR A 113 -23.01 10.12 6.54
N HIS A 114 -22.70 8.85 6.25
CA HIS A 114 -21.71 8.04 6.96
C HIS A 114 -20.69 7.46 5.98
N PRO A 115 -19.90 8.32 5.30
CA PRO A 115 -18.91 7.86 4.33
C PRO A 115 -17.73 7.21 5.06
N PRO A 116 -17.06 6.22 4.43
CA PRO A 116 -15.83 5.66 4.99
C PRO A 116 -14.72 6.72 5.04
N ARG A 117 -13.95 6.70 6.13
CA ARG A 117 -12.79 7.59 6.32
C ARG A 117 -11.59 6.81 6.81
N LEU A 118 -10.41 7.22 6.35
CA LEU A 118 -9.13 6.65 6.78
C LEU A 118 -8.12 7.77 6.98
N ALA A 119 -7.49 7.83 8.15
CA ALA A 119 -6.41 8.77 8.43
C ALA A 119 -5.14 8.02 8.84
N PHE A 120 -4.01 8.36 8.23
CA PHE A 120 -2.75 7.68 8.49
C PHE A 120 -1.52 8.50 8.15
N ASP A 121 -0.43 8.17 8.83
CA ASP A 121 0.91 8.58 8.44
C ASP A 121 1.60 7.45 7.69
N TYR A 122 2.51 7.78 6.78
CA TYR A 122 3.31 6.79 6.06
C TYR A 122 4.76 7.22 5.89
N GLN A 123 5.63 6.23 5.77
CA GLN A 123 7.03 6.38 5.42
C GLN A 123 7.44 5.29 4.42
N VAL A 124 8.26 5.64 3.45
CA VAL A 124 8.97 4.69 2.59
C VAL A 124 10.43 4.73 2.98
N LEU A 125 10.96 3.58 3.38
CA LEU A 125 12.34 3.40 3.81
C LEU A 125 13.14 2.68 2.73
N ASP A 126 14.42 3.01 2.58
CA ASP A 126 15.35 2.22 1.78
C ASP A 126 15.85 0.97 2.53
N ALA A 127 16.72 0.18 1.89
CA ALA A 127 17.29 -1.03 2.47
C ALA A 127 18.17 -0.78 3.72
N SER A 128 18.67 0.44 3.91
CA SER A 128 19.45 0.85 5.10
C SER A 128 18.57 1.35 6.25
N GLY A 129 17.27 1.55 5.99
CA GLY A 129 16.31 2.14 6.92
C GLY A 129 16.22 3.67 6.84
N ALA A 130 16.86 4.31 5.86
CA ALA A 130 16.75 5.75 5.66
C ALA A 130 15.40 6.10 5.02
N VAL A 131 14.79 7.21 5.47
CA VAL A 131 13.50 7.68 4.95
C VAL A 131 13.69 8.27 3.55
N LEU A 132 13.11 7.63 2.55
CA LEU A 132 13.06 8.12 1.17
C LEU A 132 11.90 9.10 0.96
N ARG A 133 10.73 8.79 1.55
CA ARG A 133 9.49 9.59 1.45
C ARG A 133 8.67 9.43 2.73
N GLN A 134 7.91 10.44 3.08
CA GLN A 134 6.97 10.38 4.20
C GLN A 134 5.83 11.38 4.01
N GLY A 135 4.70 11.14 4.67
CA GLY A 135 3.55 12.04 4.63
C GLY A 135 2.42 11.62 5.57
N ALA A 136 1.38 12.45 5.58
CA ALA A 136 0.14 12.21 6.30
C ALA A 136 -1.02 12.34 5.32
N GLU A 137 -1.92 11.37 5.32
CA GLU A 137 -3.04 11.31 4.39
C GLU A 137 -4.36 11.14 5.13
N LYS A 138 -5.40 11.77 4.56
CA LYS A 138 -6.78 11.60 5.00
C LYS A 138 -7.62 11.28 3.78
N LEU A 139 -8.08 10.04 3.71
CA LEU A 139 -8.93 9.56 2.63
C LEU A 139 -10.38 9.59 3.08
N THR A 140 -11.25 10.08 2.20
CA THR A 140 -12.70 10.01 2.37
C THR A 140 -13.28 9.71 1.00
N SER A 141 -14.09 8.66 0.90
CA SER A 141 -14.82 8.39 -0.33
C SER A 141 -16.21 9.00 -0.21
N PRO A 142 -16.60 9.97 -1.07
CA PRO A 142 -18.01 10.28 -1.23
C PRO A 142 -18.72 9.02 -1.76
N GLY A 143 -19.88 8.69 -1.19
CA GLY A 143 -20.70 7.58 -1.70
C GLY A 143 -21.05 7.84 -3.16
N SER A 144 -20.56 7.02 -4.08
CA SER A 144 -21.04 7.04 -5.46
C SER A 144 -22.41 6.36 -5.48
N MET A 145 -23.46 7.16 -5.70
CA MET A 145 -24.81 6.69 -6.04
C MET A 145 -24.82 5.80 -7.28
#